data_AF-A0A5C8S557-F1
#
_entry.id   AF-A0A5C8S557-F1
#
_cell.length_a   1.000
_cell.length_b   1.000
_cell.length_c   1.000
_cell.angle_alpha   90.00
_cell.angle_beta   90.00
_cell.angle_gamma   90.00
#
_symmetry.space_group_name_H-M   'P 1'
#
loop_
_entity.id
_entity.type
_entity.pdbx_description
1 polymer ?
#
loop_
_entity_poly.entity_id
_entity_poly.type
_entity_poly.pdbx_seq_one_letter_code
_entity_poly.pdbx_strand_id
1 'polypeptide(L)'
;MFVSYAQNFEDVMLARALGTVEAGFYIDVGAQDPEEGSVTKHFYDQGWRGLNFEPSAHYHAQLEAARPRDLNLRCAVGASPGTVTFYEAEGTGLSTIIESVSAGTPGPQVTRSVPLTTLDAACAAYGVGTVHFLKIDVEGAEELVLRGTRLEAVRPWIVVVEATHPNSPEPYYSHWEPLLTERGYRFVYADGLNRFYLAEEHIGLAHHFELPPNYFDDFARAREVRAEDNLAHHMDIIGQIDADRTQLQAVLEEHAARIITLGGQLEEQQREIQRLVDLLDTASRREQETIAHHIRLIEEAATRVAAQHDEILRLQASLAESNDLAATQRDVTTYLRIDLKNAEDRINTIETEAKHLKDRINAFRSEAKSLHVQIAFRDNKIGWLTLDRERFKAAHATIVQSPIWRLTRPLQSKDARAATRARALGQLMPQDRPVLATTSEASQPGELPETASWIQRRLWAA
;
A
#
# COMPACT_ATOMS: atom_id res chain seq x y z
N MET A 1 3.54 16.55 76.04
CA MET A 1 4.85 16.37 75.41
C MET A 1 5.46 17.72 75.07
N PHE A 2 6.46 18.09 75.86
CA PHE A 2 7.38 19.18 75.58
C PHE A 2 8.33 18.75 74.44
N VAL A 3 8.74 19.67 73.58
CA VAL A 3 9.83 19.42 72.61
C VAL A 3 11.03 20.27 73.02
N SER A 4 12.14 19.60 73.32
CA SER A 4 13.42 20.20 73.66
C SER A 4 14.29 20.37 72.42
N TYR A 5 14.75 21.58 72.19
CA TYR A 5 15.61 22.01 71.09
C TYR A 5 17.04 22.30 71.57
N ALA A 6 17.21 22.58 72.85
CA ALA A 6 18.49 22.91 73.49
C ALA A 6 19.49 21.74 73.49
N GLN A 7 20.79 22.05 73.59
CA GLN A 7 21.86 21.05 73.49
C GLN A 7 21.92 20.10 74.70
N ASN A 8 21.74 20.62 75.93
CA ASN A 8 21.82 19.89 77.19
C ASN A 8 20.53 20.04 78.04
N PHE A 9 19.39 20.27 77.37
CA PHE A 9 18.04 20.45 77.96
C PHE A 9 17.91 21.66 78.90
N GLU A 10 18.66 22.72 78.61
CA GLU A 10 18.55 24.01 79.28
C GLU A 10 17.11 24.55 79.20
N ASP A 11 16.44 24.33 78.07
CA ASP A 11 15.03 24.68 77.87
C ASP A 11 14.07 23.91 78.77
N VAL A 12 14.31 22.61 79.02
CA VAL A 12 13.54 21.79 79.97
C VAL A 12 13.70 22.33 81.41
N MET A 13 14.94 22.64 81.83
CA MET A 13 15.20 23.20 83.17
C MET A 13 14.52 24.57 83.36
N LEU A 14 14.64 25.45 82.35
CA LEU A 14 13.97 26.75 82.35
C LEU A 14 12.45 26.59 82.38
N ALA A 15 11.87 25.66 81.60
CA ALA A 15 10.43 25.47 81.53
C ALA A 15 9.86 24.85 82.82
N ARG A 16 10.59 23.94 83.47
CA ARG A 16 10.23 23.43 84.80
C ARG A 16 10.15 24.57 85.84
N ALA A 17 11.07 25.53 85.78
CA ALA A 17 11.12 26.67 86.70
C ALA A 17 10.15 27.82 86.32
N LEU A 18 9.79 27.96 85.04
CA LEU A 18 8.99 29.08 84.52
C LEU A 18 7.59 28.66 84.04
N GLY A 19 7.17 27.41 84.24
CA GLY A 19 5.91 26.83 83.72
C GLY A 19 4.60 27.47 84.23
N THR A 20 4.67 28.49 85.07
CA THR A 20 3.54 29.34 85.48
C THR A 20 3.46 30.66 84.69
N VAL A 21 4.40 30.92 83.77
CA VAL A 21 4.51 32.14 82.97
C VAL A 21 4.03 31.87 81.54
N GLU A 22 2.83 32.34 81.22
CA GLU A 22 2.18 32.08 79.92
C GLU A 22 2.92 32.74 78.74
N ALA A 23 3.25 34.03 78.85
CA ALA A 23 3.83 34.83 77.75
C ALA A 23 5.01 35.67 78.25
N GLY A 24 6.09 35.01 78.61
CA GLY A 24 7.30 35.61 79.16
C GLY A 24 8.17 36.33 78.12
N PHE A 25 9.37 36.71 78.56
CA PHE A 25 10.38 37.37 77.74
C PHE A 25 11.78 36.83 78.05
N TYR A 26 12.56 36.53 77.02
CA TYR A 26 13.95 36.07 77.14
C TYR A 26 14.94 37.03 76.47
N ILE A 27 16.21 36.91 76.85
CA ILE A 27 17.34 37.50 76.12
C ILE A 27 18.29 36.37 75.76
N ASP A 28 18.74 36.34 74.51
CA ASP A 28 19.62 35.30 73.96
C ASP A 28 20.86 35.96 73.36
N VAL A 29 22.03 35.74 73.94
CA VAL A 29 23.29 36.39 73.54
C VAL A 29 24.22 35.34 72.93
N GLY A 30 24.37 35.38 71.61
CA GLY A 30 24.90 34.27 70.81
C GLY A 30 23.78 33.33 70.34
N ALA A 31 22.71 33.92 69.81
CA ALA A 31 21.45 33.19 69.54
C ALA A 31 21.53 32.18 68.38
N GLN A 32 22.54 32.30 67.50
CA GLN A 32 22.91 31.34 66.46
C GLN A 32 21.72 30.76 65.67
N ASP A 33 21.55 29.43 65.62
CA ASP A 33 20.49 28.82 64.82
C ASP A 33 19.10 28.93 65.49
N PRO A 34 18.05 29.33 64.75
CA PRO A 34 16.72 29.47 65.34
C PRO A 34 16.08 28.16 65.80
N GLU A 35 16.58 26.97 65.46
CA GLU A 35 16.06 25.71 65.97
C GLU A 35 17.14 24.76 66.55
N GLU A 36 18.32 24.66 65.96
CA GLU A 36 19.29 23.62 66.31
C GLU A 36 20.15 24.00 67.52
N GLY A 37 19.88 23.40 68.68
CA GLY A 37 20.53 23.77 69.95
C GLY A 37 19.89 24.96 70.65
N SER A 38 18.84 25.55 70.07
CA SER A 38 18.20 26.78 70.56
C SER A 38 17.47 26.59 71.89
N VAL A 39 18.01 27.20 72.95
CA VAL A 39 17.38 27.27 74.30
C VAL A 39 16.04 28.03 74.27
N THR A 40 15.85 28.91 73.30
CA THR A 40 14.71 29.83 73.19
C THR A 40 13.58 29.33 72.28
N LYS A 41 13.80 28.28 71.47
CA LYS A 41 12.79 27.78 70.51
C LYS A 41 11.50 27.33 71.18
N HIS A 42 11.59 26.56 72.26
CA HIS A 42 10.40 26.10 72.99
C HIS A 42 9.51 27.27 73.45
N PHE A 43 10.10 28.24 74.15
CA PHE A 43 9.39 29.38 74.71
C PHE A 43 8.71 30.23 73.63
N TYR A 44 9.43 30.47 72.53
CA TYR A 44 8.88 31.18 71.37
C TYR A 44 7.64 30.47 70.82
N ASP A 45 7.67 29.15 70.67
CA ASP A 45 6.52 28.36 70.19
C ASP A 45 5.32 28.46 71.16
N GLN A 46 5.55 28.58 72.47
CA GLN A 46 4.52 28.89 73.47
C GLN A 46 4.05 30.36 73.45
N GLY A 47 4.47 31.17 72.48
CA GLY A 47 4.03 32.56 72.29
C GLY A 47 4.84 33.60 73.07
N TRP A 48 5.98 33.22 73.66
CA TRP A 48 6.93 34.18 74.22
C TRP A 48 7.59 35.03 73.11
N ARG A 49 8.37 36.01 73.55
CA ARG A 49 9.19 36.90 72.71
C ARG A 49 10.57 37.07 73.34
N GLY A 50 11.54 37.54 72.57
CA GLY A 50 12.83 37.91 73.14
C GLY A 50 13.61 38.96 72.37
N LEU A 51 14.84 39.15 72.85
CA LEU A 51 15.87 40.00 72.29
C LEU A 51 17.09 39.12 72.01
N ASN A 52 17.35 38.88 70.73
CA ASN A 52 18.37 37.93 70.26
C ASN A 52 19.54 38.72 69.68
N PHE A 53 20.76 38.41 70.10
CA PHE A 53 22.00 39.01 69.58
C PHE A 53 22.79 37.97 68.80
N GLU A 54 23.03 38.24 67.51
CA GLU A 54 23.73 37.33 66.62
C GLU A 54 24.58 38.11 65.59
N PRO A 55 25.93 38.14 65.70
CA PRO A 55 26.77 38.93 64.80
C PRO A 55 26.83 38.41 63.36
N SER A 56 26.62 37.10 63.14
CA SER A 56 26.64 36.48 61.80
C SER A 56 25.50 37.01 60.94
N ALA A 57 25.83 37.42 59.71
CA ALA A 57 24.82 37.79 58.72
C ALA A 57 24.01 36.59 58.19
N HIS A 58 24.48 35.35 58.40
CA HIS A 58 23.75 34.14 58.03
C HIS A 58 22.71 33.80 59.11
N TYR A 59 23.15 33.60 60.36
CA TYR A 59 22.27 33.22 61.46
C TYR A 59 21.27 34.33 61.81
N HIS A 60 21.67 35.62 61.77
CA HIS A 60 20.75 36.74 61.94
C HIS A 60 19.58 36.71 60.93
N ALA A 61 19.83 36.37 59.66
CA ALA A 61 18.79 36.25 58.65
C ALA A 61 17.87 35.02 58.87
N GLN A 62 18.41 33.91 59.40
CA GLN A 62 17.60 32.77 59.84
C GLN A 62 16.70 33.15 61.02
N LEU A 63 17.24 33.86 62.01
CA LEU A 63 16.50 34.38 63.16
C LEU A 63 15.40 35.36 62.75
N GLU A 64 15.65 36.31 61.84
CA GLU A 64 14.61 37.21 61.32
C GLU A 64 13.47 36.46 60.60
N ALA A 65 13.78 35.39 59.86
CA ALA A 65 12.78 34.60 59.14
C ALA A 65 11.94 33.70 60.07
N ALA A 66 12.59 33.02 61.03
CA ALA A 66 11.94 32.09 61.94
C ALA A 66 11.30 32.77 63.16
N ARG A 67 11.85 33.91 63.61
CA ARG A 67 11.49 34.60 64.86
C ARG A 67 10.90 36.01 64.66
N PRO A 68 9.88 36.23 63.78
CA PRO A 68 9.31 37.57 63.54
C PRO A 68 8.55 38.22 64.73
N ARG A 69 8.44 37.56 65.90
CA ARG A 69 7.99 38.22 67.14
C ARG A 69 9.15 38.73 68.03
N ASP A 70 10.39 38.35 67.72
CA ASP A 70 11.58 38.71 68.48
C ASP A 70 12.28 39.93 67.89
N LEU A 71 13.10 40.58 68.71
CA LEU A 71 14.01 41.63 68.30
C LEU A 71 15.36 41.00 67.97
N ASN A 72 15.59 40.70 66.69
CA ASN A 72 16.80 40.04 66.22
C ASN A 72 17.86 41.07 65.80
N LEU A 73 18.93 41.22 66.58
CA LEU A 73 19.95 42.25 66.41
C LEU A 73 21.27 41.69 65.88
N ARG A 74 21.71 42.20 64.72
CA ARG A 74 23.00 41.82 64.12
C ARG A 74 24.19 42.56 64.72
N CYS A 75 24.49 42.29 65.98
CA CYS A 75 25.62 42.87 66.71
C CYS A 75 26.14 41.91 67.79
N ALA A 76 27.41 42.10 68.14
CA ALA A 76 28.00 41.48 69.32
C ALA A 76 27.62 42.25 70.59
N VAL A 77 27.76 41.58 71.74
CA VAL A 77 27.54 42.18 73.06
C VAL A 77 28.84 42.16 73.87
N GLY A 78 29.12 43.21 74.61
CA GLY A 78 30.32 43.32 75.44
C GLY A 78 30.29 44.50 76.41
N ALA A 79 31.46 44.84 76.94
CA ALA A 79 31.59 45.76 78.07
C ALA A 79 31.26 47.24 77.75
N SER A 80 31.29 47.64 76.47
CA SER A 80 30.96 48.99 76.01
C SER A 80 30.46 49.00 74.56
N PRO A 81 29.65 49.99 74.13
CA PRO A 81 29.23 50.11 72.74
C PRO A 81 30.38 50.53 71.82
N GLY A 82 30.34 50.10 70.56
CA GLY A 82 31.33 50.46 69.54
C GLY A 82 31.31 49.52 68.33
N THR A 83 32.49 49.06 67.94
CA THR A 83 32.71 48.08 66.86
C THR A 83 33.80 47.13 67.31
N VAL A 84 33.67 45.84 67.01
CA VAL A 84 34.61 44.78 67.42
C VAL A 84 35.04 43.93 66.23
N THR A 85 36.21 43.28 66.36
CA THR A 85 36.59 42.17 65.49
C THR A 85 35.82 40.92 65.90
N PHE A 86 35.09 40.34 64.97
CA PHE A 86 34.38 39.07 65.13
C PHE A 86 35.08 38.02 64.29
N TYR A 87 35.30 36.84 64.87
CA TYR A 87 35.95 35.71 64.24
C TYR A 87 34.86 34.66 64.01
N GLU A 88 34.33 34.61 62.78
CA GLU A 88 33.21 33.76 62.43
C GLU A 88 33.68 32.36 62.01
N ALA A 89 33.25 31.35 62.75
CA ALA A 89 33.45 29.94 62.44
C ALA A 89 32.26 29.46 61.57
N GLU A 90 32.24 29.88 60.30
CA GLU A 90 31.10 29.73 59.38
C GLU A 90 30.51 28.30 59.39
N GLY A 91 29.20 28.19 59.68
CA GLY A 91 28.48 26.92 59.76
C GLY A 91 28.60 26.17 61.08
N THR A 92 29.12 26.81 62.14
CA THR A 92 29.22 26.25 63.50
C THR A 92 28.73 27.26 64.55
N GLY A 93 28.62 26.84 65.82
CA GLY A 93 28.42 27.75 66.95
C GLY A 93 29.69 28.51 67.38
N LEU A 94 30.88 28.05 66.95
CA LEU A 94 32.19 28.34 67.57
C LEU A 94 32.77 29.73 67.24
N SER A 95 31.92 30.74 67.11
CA SER A 95 32.27 32.10 66.67
C SER A 95 32.42 33.05 67.85
N THR A 96 33.51 33.82 67.89
CA THR A 96 33.92 34.57 69.08
C THR A 96 34.39 35.98 68.76
N ILE A 97 34.49 36.84 69.78
CA ILE A 97 35.20 38.13 69.73
C ILE A 97 36.60 38.07 70.37
N ILE A 98 37.03 36.89 70.83
CA ILE A 98 38.32 36.68 71.50
C ILE A 98 39.31 36.00 70.55
N GLU A 99 40.34 36.75 70.12
CA GLU A 99 41.35 36.28 69.17
C GLU A 99 42.05 34.98 69.61
N SER A 100 42.37 34.84 70.90
CA SER A 100 43.01 33.64 71.44
C SER A 100 42.11 32.41 71.50
N VAL A 101 40.78 32.58 71.48
CA VAL A 101 39.83 31.47 71.33
C VAL A 101 39.76 31.05 69.85
N SER A 102 39.56 32.01 68.93
CA SER A 102 39.52 31.73 67.49
C SER A 102 40.79 31.04 66.98
N ALA A 103 41.96 31.39 67.53
CA ALA A 103 43.23 30.74 67.23
C ALA A 103 43.31 29.26 67.69
N GLY A 104 42.44 28.84 68.61
CA GLY A 104 42.27 27.45 69.04
C GLY A 104 41.10 26.71 68.35
N THR A 105 40.11 27.45 67.83
CA THR A 105 38.93 26.88 67.15
C THR A 105 39.32 26.12 65.87
N PRO A 106 38.94 24.83 65.72
CA PRO A 106 39.22 24.09 64.50
C PRO A 106 38.44 24.61 63.28
N GLY A 107 39.07 24.60 62.11
CA GLY A 107 38.44 24.93 60.82
C GLY A 107 38.80 26.32 60.27
N PRO A 108 38.21 26.71 59.12
CA PRO A 108 38.39 28.06 58.57
C PRO A 108 37.67 29.10 59.45
N GLN A 109 38.29 30.27 59.59
CA GLN A 109 37.75 31.40 60.35
C GLN A 109 37.63 32.61 59.42
N VAL A 110 36.51 33.33 59.46
CA VAL A 110 36.29 34.55 58.67
C VAL A 110 36.24 35.76 59.60
N THR A 111 37.30 36.56 59.57
CA THR A 111 37.38 37.80 60.35
C THR A 111 36.47 38.87 59.74
N ARG A 112 35.54 39.39 60.55
CA ARG A 112 34.67 40.52 60.19
C ARG A 112 34.76 41.64 61.23
N SER A 113 34.27 42.82 60.86
CA SER A 113 34.07 43.93 61.79
C SER A 113 32.58 44.15 61.98
N VAL A 114 32.10 44.00 63.22
CA VAL A 114 30.67 44.01 63.56
C VAL A 114 30.36 45.09 64.61
N PRO A 115 29.14 45.63 64.66
CA PRO A 115 28.75 46.53 65.75
C PRO A 115 28.82 45.80 67.09
N LEU A 116 29.24 46.51 68.13
CA LEU A 116 29.27 46.06 69.51
C LEU A 116 28.29 46.92 70.33
N THR A 117 27.48 46.29 71.17
CA THR A 117 26.59 46.98 72.13
C THR A 117 26.76 46.40 73.53
N THR A 118 26.03 46.94 74.50
CA THR A 118 25.87 46.31 75.82
C THR A 118 24.41 45.93 76.05
N LEU A 119 24.16 44.95 76.94
CA LEU A 119 22.81 44.53 77.29
C LEU A 119 21.95 45.69 77.79
N ASP A 120 22.48 46.50 78.74
CA ASP A 120 21.76 47.64 79.30
C ASP A 120 21.40 48.68 78.23
N ALA A 121 22.33 48.96 77.31
CA ALA A 121 22.12 49.91 76.22
C ALA A 121 21.06 49.43 75.22
N ALA A 122 21.10 48.16 74.83
CA ALA A 122 20.12 47.55 73.94
C ALA A 122 18.72 47.48 74.60
N CYS A 123 18.64 46.99 75.84
CA CYS A 123 17.37 46.87 76.56
C CYS A 123 16.71 48.23 76.79
N ALA A 124 17.49 49.27 77.09
CA ALA A 124 16.99 50.64 77.19
C ALA A 124 16.50 51.19 75.85
N ALA A 125 17.19 50.89 74.74
CA ALA A 125 16.80 51.33 73.40
C ALA A 125 15.48 50.70 72.90
N TYR A 126 15.22 49.43 73.28
CA TYR A 126 14.01 48.70 72.89
C TYR A 126 12.91 48.66 73.96
N GLY A 127 13.11 49.30 75.12
CA GLY A 127 12.11 49.37 76.19
C GLY A 127 11.80 48.02 76.85
N VAL A 128 12.81 47.15 76.97
CA VAL A 128 12.66 45.81 77.57
C VAL A 128 12.27 45.94 79.05
N GLY A 129 11.21 45.23 79.45
CA GLY A 129 10.70 45.17 80.82
C GLY A 129 11.19 43.91 81.56
N THR A 130 10.24 43.15 82.13
CA THR A 130 10.53 41.91 82.86
C THR A 130 11.17 40.85 81.97
N VAL A 131 12.44 40.54 82.22
CA VAL A 131 13.16 39.41 81.62
C VAL A 131 13.05 38.20 82.53
N HIS A 132 12.67 37.05 81.99
CA HIS A 132 12.45 35.83 82.76
C HIS A 132 13.69 34.93 82.74
N PHE A 133 14.38 34.85 81.59
CA PHE A 133 15.75 34.35 81.54
C PHE A 133 16.65 35.10 80.56
N LEU A 134 17.96 35.08 80.85
CA LEU A 134 19.04 35.52 79.98
C LEU A 134 19.96 34.33 79.72
N LYS A 135 20.15 33.94 78.45
CA LYS A 135 21.18 33.01 78.02
C LYS A 135 22.38 33.80 77.47
N ILE A 136 23.58 33.37 77.83
CA ILE A 136 24.85 33.86 77.29
C ILE A 136 25.63 32.64 76.78
N ASP A 137 26.03 32.70 75.51
CA ASP A 137 26.83 31.69 74.81
C ASP A 137 27.70 32.41 73.77
N VAL A 138 28.92 32.83 74.13
CA VAL A 138 29.74 33.72 73.28
C VAL A 138 31.19 33.28 73.18
N GLU A 139 31.43 31.98 73.34
CA GLU A 139 32.69 31.29 73.08
C GLU A 139 33.88 32.00 73.74
N GLY A 140 33.81 32.14 75.07
CA GLY A 140 34.86 32.70 75.92
C GLY A 140 34.78 34.23 76.13
N ALA A 141 33.69 34.89 75.73
CA ALA A 141 33.49 36.33 75.89
C ALA A 141 32.48 36.72 76.99
N GLU A 142 32.06 35.77 77.82
CA GLU A 142 30.96 35.88 78.80
C GLU A 142 31.25 36.96 79.84
N GLU A 143 32.52 37.11 80.25
CA GLU A 143 32.98 38.18 81.14
C GLU A 143 32.70 39.58 80.53
N LEU A 144 32.88 39.74 79.21
CA LEU A 144 32.66 41.03 78.54
C LEU A 144 31.16 41.35 78.49
N VAL A 145 30.31 40.36 78.21
CA VAL A 145 28.84 40.51 78.25
C VAL A 145 28.38 40.90 79.66
N LEU A 146 28.87 40.21 80.69
CA LEU A 146 28.53 40.47 82.09
C LEU A 146 29.11 41.78 82.63
N ARG A 147 30.22 42.29 82.07
CA ARG A 147 30.69 43.67 82.32
C ARG A 147 29.84 44.73 81.62
N GLY A 148 29.18 44.39 80.52
CA GLY A 148 28.27 45.26 79.76
C GLY A 148 26.90 45.53 80.42
N THR A 149 26.57 44.81 81.50
CA THR A 149 25.33 45.00 82.26
C THR A 149 25.58 45.32 83.72
N ARG A 150 24.72 46.16 84.29
CA ARG A 150 24.64 46.40 85.73
C ARG A 150 23.76 45.38 86.46
N LEU A 151 22.91 44.65 85.74
CA LEU A 151 21.87 43.76 86.28
C LEU A 151 20.95 44.44 87.33
N GLU A 152 20.71 45.75 87.13
CA GLU A 152 19.86 46.62 87.95
C GLU A 152 18.55 46.95 87.23
N ALA A 153 18.63 47.63 86.07
CA ALA A 153 17.47 48.02 85.27
C ALA A 153 16.94 46.87 84.40
N VAL A 154 17.85 46.02 83.92
CA VAL A 154 17.53 44.74 83.26
C VAL A 154 17.79 43.66 84.31
N ARG A 155 16.73 42.96 84.75
CA ARG A 155 16.80 42.03 85.89
C ARG A 155 16.22 40.66 85.51
N PRO A 156 16.96 39.82 84.76
CA PRO A 156 16.55 38.45 84.47
C PRO A 156 16.30 37.65 85.74
N TRP A 157 15.19 36.91 85.82
CA TRP A 157 14.93 36.06 87.00
C TRP A 157 15.95 34.93 87.09
N ILE A 158 16.24 34.31 85.94
CA ILE A 158 17.28 33.29 85.75
C ILE A 158 18.36 33.83 84.81
N VAL A 159 19.63 33.54 85.07
CA VAL A 159 20.74 33.72 84.13
C VAL A 159 21.38 32.36 83.88
N VAL A 160 21.57 32.03 82.60
CA VAL A 160 22.23 30.81 82.10
C VAL A 160 23.47 31.24 81.32
N VAL A 161 24.64 30.75 81.71
CA VAL A 161 25.92 31.13 81.10
C VAL A 161 26.68 29.85 80.76
N GLU A 162 27.25 29.78 79.55
CA GLU A 162 28.22 28.73 79.22
C GLU A 162 29.43 28.84 80.15
N ALA A 163 29.89 27.72 80.70
CA ALA A 163 30.74 27.70 81.87
C ALA A 163 31.96 26.79 81.71
N THR A 164 32.39 26.61 80.46
CA THR A 164 33.37 25.65 79.99
C THR A 164 34.36 26.34 79.04
N HIS A 165 35.52 25.74 78.84
CA HIS A 165 36.37 26.13 77.72
C HIS A 165 35.74 25.64 76.40
N PRO A 166 35.74 26.43 75.32
CA PRO A 166 35.26 26.02 74.00
C PRO A 166 35.68 24.60 73.59
N ASN A 167 34.69 23.77 73.26
CA ASN A 167 34.85 22.35 72.92
C ASN A 167 35.50 21.46 74.01
N SER A 168 35.45 21.85 75.29
CA SER A 168 36.07 21.15 76.41
C SER A 168 35.14 21.06 77.64
N PRO A 169 35.12 19.94 78.38
CA PRO A 169 34.41 19.84 79.67
C PRO A 169 35.16 20.51 80.83
N GLU A 170 36.26 21.24 80.57
CA GLU A 170 37.02 21.95 81.61
C GLU A 170 36.31 23.25 82.03
N PRO A 171 35.92 23.43 83.31
CA PRO A 171 35.08 24.56 83.71
C PRO A 171 35.80 25.92 83.69
N TYR A 172 35.20 26.91 83.03
CA TYR A 172 35.75 28.24 82.78
C TYR A 172 34.80 29.36 83.21
N TYR A 173 34.49 29.44 84.51
CA TYR A 173 33.53 30.42 85.07
C TYR A 173 34.07 31.31 86.20
N SER A 174 35.19 30.94 86.82
CA SER A 174 35.69 31.58 88.05
C SER A 174 36.09 33.05 87.92
N HIS A 175 36.30 33.52 86.69
CA HIS A 175 36.68 34.90 86.38
C HIS A 175 35.46 35.81 86.16
N TRP A 176 34.30 35.27 85.73
CA TRP A 176 33.06 36.03 85.53
C TRP A 176 32.00 35.81 86.61
N GLU A 177 32.00 34.69 87.35
CA GLU A 177 31.01 34.40 88.40
C GLU A 177 30.87 35.48 89.50
N PRO A 178 31.93 36.19 89.92
CA PRO A 178 31.80 37.36 90.81
C PRO A 178 30.86 38.44 90.25
N LEU A 179 30.82 38.64 88.93
CA LEU A 179 29.98 39.65 88.27
C LEU A 179 28.48 39.33 88.33
N LEU A 180 28.11 38.08 88.67
CA LEU A 180 26.74 37.70 89.00
C LEU A 180 26.53 37.71 90.53
N THR A 181 27.41 37.04 91.27
CA THR A 181 27.22 36.82 92.70
C THR A 181 27.33 38.09 93.54
N GLU A 182 28.21 39.03 93.20
CA GLU A 182 28.28 40.36 93.84
C GLU A 182 27.05 41.25 93.50
N ARG A 183 26.28 40.88 92.46
CA ARG A 183 25.10 41.61 91.98
C ARG A 183 23.77 40.94 92.37
N GLY A 184 23.78 40.13 93.43
CA GLY A 184 22.57 39.50 93.97
C GLY A 184 22.00 38.42 93.05
N TYR A 185 22.88 37.58 92.50
CA TYR A 185 22.52 36.29 91.90
C TYR A 185 23.12 35.13 92.68
N ARG A 186 22.39 34.01 92.78
CA ARG A 186 22.82 32.80 93.47
C ARG A 186 22.90 31.64 92.49
N PHE A 187 24.05 30.99 92.44
CA PHE A 187 24.23 29.73 91.73
C PHE A 187 23.25 28.68 92.28
N VAL A 188 22.58 27.95 91.39
CA VAL A 188 21.62 26.89 91.78
C VAL A 188 21.86 25.55 91.09
N TYR A 189 22.38 25.53 89.85
CA TYR A 189 22.56 24.29 89.09
C TYR A 189 23.62 24.42 88.00
N ALA A 190 24.22 23.28 87.61
CA ALA A 190 25.06 23.16 86.44
C ALA A 190 24.81 21.80 85.77
N ASP A 191 24.68 21.78 84.45
CA ASP A 191 24.42 20.56 83.66
C ASP A 191 25.69 19.90 83.09
N GLY A 192 26.85 20.55 83.24
CA GLY A 192 28.15 20.13 82.72
C GLY A 192 28.69 21.03 81.59
N LEU A 193 27.83 21.83 80.97
CA LEU A 193 28.14 22.85 79.97
C LEU A 193 27.77 24.25 80.51
N ASN A 194 26.52 24.41 80.96
CA ASN A 194 25.98 25.67 81.46
C ASN A 194 25.92 25.73 82.99
N ARG A 195 25.96 26.96 83.53
CA ARG A 195 25.66 27.27 84.94
C ARG A 195 24.45 28.19 85.05
N PHE A 196 23.57 27.87 86.00
CA PHE A 196 22.29 28.52 86.24
C PHE A 196 22.33 29.31 87.55
N TYR A 197 21.85 30.55 87.47
CA TYR A 197 21.82 31.49 88.58
C TYR A 197 20.42 32.10 88.72
N LEU A 198 19.89 32.18 89.95
CA LEU A 198 18.65 32.90 90.25
C LEU A 198 18.96 34.27 90.85
N ALA A 199 18.21 35.29 90.44
CA ALA A 199 18.15 36.57 91.15
C ALA A 199 17.62 36.33 92.59
N GLU A 200 18.17 37.01 93.60
CA GLU A 200 17.80 36.76 95.00
C GLU A 200 16.30 36.93 95.29
N GLU A 201 15.64 37.87 94.62
CA GLU A 201 14.19 38.09 94.67
C GLU A 201 13.37 36.91 94.10
N HIS A 202 13.96 36.06 93.26
CA HIS A 202 13.33 34.89 92.63
C HIS A 202 13.86 33.55 93.19
N ILE A 203 14.61 33.57 94.30
CA ILE A 203 15.25 32.38 94.89
C ILE A 203 14.26 31.26 95.28
N GLY A 204 12.96 31.55 95.41
CA GLY A 204 11.92 30.54 95.60
C GLY A 204 11.85 29.49 94.47
N LEU A 205 12.32 29.83 93.27
CA LEU A 205 12.41 28.88 92.15
C LEU A 205 13.53 27.84 92.30
N ALA A 206 14.44 27.98 93.27
CA ALA A 206 15.62 27.12 93.41
C ALA A 206 15.29 25.62 93.54
N HIS A 207 14.13 25.27 94.10
CA HIS A 207 13.69 23.89 94.26
C HIS A 207 13.47 23.15 92.91
N HIS A 208 13.20 23.88 91.82
CA HIS A 208 13.13 23.29 90.47
C HIS A 208 14.50 22.85 89.93
N PHE A 209 15.59 23.33 90.54
CA PHE A 209 16.98 23.12 90.10
C PHE A 209 17.71 22.02 90.89
N GLU A 210 17.06 21.37 91.87
CA GLU A 210 17.66 20.33 92.72
C GLU A 210 17.98 19.02 91.99
N LEU A 211 17.34 18.76 90.85
CA LEU A 211 17.48 17.54 90.05
C LEU A 211 17.70 17.87 88.58
N PRO A 212 18.47 17.07 87.82
CA PRO A 212 18.59 17.21 86.38
C PRO A 212 17.25 16.93 85.65
N PRO A 213 17.15 17.24 84.35
CA PRO A 213 16.07 16.79 83.46
C PRO A 213 15.92 15.27 83.52
N ASN A 214 14.69 14.79 83.67
CA ASN A 214 14.38 13.39 83.94
C ASN A 214 12.97 13.00 83.44
N TYR A 215 12.54 11.78 83.77
CA TYR A 215 11.26 11.21 83.33
C TYR A 215 10.03 12.05 83.66
N PHE A 216 10.05 12.82 84.75
CA PHE A 216 8.89 13.61 85.20
C PHE A 216 8.69 14.94 84.43
N ASP A 217 9.56 15.27 83.48
CA ASP A 217 9.48 16.50 82.68
C ASP A 217 8.72 16.35 81.34
N ASP A 218 8.24 15.14 80.99
CA ASP A 218 7.42 14.84 79.78
C ASP A 218 7.93 15.44 78.45
N PHE A 219 9.23 15.34 78.18
CA PHE A 219 9.85 15.85 76.96
C PHE A 219 10.35 14.79 75.97
N ALA A 220 10.27 15.12 74.69
CA ALA A 220 11.02 14.51 73.61
C ALA A 220 12.03 15.51 73.04
N ARG A 221 13.13 15.04 72.43
CA ARG A 221 14.07 15.95 71.74
C ARG A 221 13.58 16.23 70.32
N ALA A 222 13.81 17.44 69.82
CA ALA A 222 13.42 17.85 68.47
C ALA A 222 13.97 16.90 67.39
N ARG A 223 15.19 16.39 67.56
CA ARG A 223 15.80 15.38 66.66
C ARG A 223 15.07 14.03 66.65
N GLU A 224 14.44 13.65 67.76
CA GLU A 224 13.71 12.39 67.91
C GLU A 224 12.31 12.53 67.29
N VAL A 225 11.61 13.63 67.56
CA VAL A 225 10.34 13.97 66.89
C VAL A 225 10.53 14.06 65.36
N ARG A 226 11.54 14.82 64.90
CA ARG A 226 11.91 14.89 63.46
C ARG A 226 12.24 13.51 62.87
N ALA A 227 12.77 12.56 63.65
CA ALA A 227 13.06 11.21 63.17
C ALA A 227 11.79 10.34 63.08
N GLU A 228 10.84 10.49 64.01
CA GLU A 228 9.53 9.84 63.98
C GLU A 228 8.68 10.35 62.80
N ASP A 229 8.64 11.67 62.57
CA ASP A 229 7.97 12.29 61.42
C ASP A 229 8.54 11.78 60.08
N ASN A 230 9.87 11.74 59.96
CA ASN A 230 10.55 11.20 58.77
C ASN A 230 10.26 9.71 58.58
N LEU A 231 10.22 8.92 59.66
CA LEU A 231 9.89 7.49 59.58
C LEU A 231 8.44 7.27 59.11
N ALA A 232 7.48 8.03 59.65
CA ALA A 232 6.09 8.00 59.20
C ALA A 232 5.96 8.36 57.71
N HIS A 233 6.61 9.45 57.27
CA HIS A 233 6.63 9.87 55.88
C HIS A 233 7.24 8.81 54.93
N HIS A 234 8.32 8.14 55.36
CA HIS A 234 8.90 7.04 54.60
C HIS A 234 8.01 5.77 54.59
N MET A 235 7.27 5.49 55.65
CA MET A 235 6.29 4.40 55.68
C MET A 235 5.13 4.64 54.70
N ASP A 236 4.62 5.87 54.61
CA ASP A 236 3.59 6.25 53.62
C ASP A 236 4.10 6.08 52.18
N ILE A 237 5.34 6.49 51.90
CA ILE A 237 6.00 6.30 50.59
C ILE A 237 6.12 4.80 50.25
N ILE A 238 6.53 3.96 51.21
CA ILE A 238 6.62 2.50 51.01
C ILE A 238 5.23 1.92 50.71
N GLY A 239 4.18 2.36 51.42
CA GLY A 239 2.80 1.95 51.17
C GLY A 239 2.31 2.29 49.77
N GLN A 240 2.64 3.48 49.25
CA GLN A 240 2.33 3.86 47.87
C GLN A 240 3.10 3.01 46.85
N ILE A 241 4.39 2.75 47.09
CA ILE A 241 5.23 1.93 46.19
C ILE A 241 4.71 0.48 46.09
N ASP A 242 4.29 -0.14 47.20
CA ASP A 242 3.72 -1.50 47.16
C ASP A 242 2.31 -1.52 46.52
N ALA A 243 1.53 -0.44 46.64
CA ALA A 243 0.26 -0.29 45.92
C ALA A 243 0.49 -0.18 44.39
N ASP A 244 1.38 0.71 43.96
CA ASP A 244 1.75 0.91 42.55
C ASP A 244 2.32 -0.39 41.94
N ARG A 245 3.19 -1.08 42.68
CA ARG A 245 3.73 -2.39 42.32
C ARG A 245 2.64 -3.44 42.14
N THR A 246 1.65 -3.48 43.05
CA THR A 246 0.53 -4.43 42.97
C THR A 246 -0.32 -4.16 41.73
N GLN A 247 -0.60 -2.89 41.42
CA GLN A 247 -1.29 -2.50 40.19
C GLN A 247 -0.49 -2.86 38.92
N LEU A 248 0.82 -2.58 38.90
CA LEU A 248 1.70 -2.93 37.78
C LEU A 248 1.77 -4.45 37.55
N GLN A 249 1.79 -5.24 38.61
CA GLN A 249 1.79 -6.71 38.50
C GLN A 249 0.46 -7.23 37.93
N ALA A 250 -0.69 -6.69 38.36
CA ALA A 250 -1.98 -7.06 37.79
C ALA A 250 -2.09 -6.73 36.28
N VAL A 251 -1.56 -5.58 35.85
CA VAL A 251 -1.48 -5.21 34.42
C VAL A 251 -0.54 -6.16 33.66
N LEU A 252 0.59 -6.56 34.24
CA LEU A 252 1.52 -7.51 33.65
C LEU A 252 0.88 -8.89 33.45
N GLU A 253 0.08 -9.36 34.43
CA GLU A 253 -0.67 -10.61 34.37
C GLU A 253 -1.78 -10.57 33.31
N GLU A 254 -2.52 -9.46 33.18
CA GLU A 254 -3.48 -9.24 32.08
C GLU A 254 -2.79 -9.30 30.70
N HIS A 255 -1.65 -8.61 30.57
CA HIS A 255 -0.90 -8.55 29.32
C HIS A 255 -0.31 -9.92 28.95
N ALA A 256 0.17 -10.70 29.93
CA ALA A 256 0.63 -12.06 29.71
C ALA A 256 -0.50 -12.99 29.21
N ALA A 257 -1.68 -12.94 29.83
CA ALA A 257 -2.85 -13.70 29.39
C ALA A 257 -3.30 -13.32 27.96
N ARG A 258 -3.23 -12.02 27.63
CA ARG A 258 -3.54 -11.49 26.30
C ARG A 258 -2.53 -11.94 25.24
N ILE A 259 -1.24 -11.99 25.57
CA ILE A 259 -0.19 -12.52 24.68
C ILE A 259 -0.44 -14.00 24.38
N ILE A 260 -0.79 -14.82 25.40
CA ILE A 260 -1.10 -16.25 25.22
C ILE A 260 -2.30 -16.43 24.27
N THR A 261 -3.35 -15.63 24.44
CA THR A 261 -4.56 -15.69 23.61
C THR A 261 -4.26 -15.29 22.15
N LEU A 262 -3.51 -14.22 21.94
CA LEU A 262 -3.09 -13.78 20.59
C LEU A 262 -2.16 -14.80 19.91
N GLY A 263 -1.28 -15.47 20.67
CA GLY A 263 -0.45 -16.56 20.16
C GLY A 263 -1.28 -17.74 19.64
N GLY A 264 -2.26 -18.20 20.42
CA GLY A 264 -3.17 -19.26 19.99
C GLY A 264 -3.99 -18.92 18.73
N GLN A 265 -4.46 -17.68 18.63
CA GLN A 265 -5.15 -17.18 17.43
C GLN A 265 -4.23 -17.13 16.21
N LEU A 266 -2.97 -16.72 16.39
CA LEU A 266 -1.98 -16.69 15.31
C LEU A 266 -1.65 -18.09 14.80
N GLU A 267 -1.49 -19.08 15.69
CA GLU A 267 -1.30 -20.48 15.29
C GLU A 267 -2.51 -21.02 14.51
N GLU A 268 -3.73 -20.69 14.93
CA GLU A 268 -4.95 -21.14 14.24
C GLU A 268 -5.06 -20.54 12.84
N GLN A 269 -4.76 -19.23 12.69
CA GLN A 269 -4.67 -18.60 11.37
C GLN A 269 -3.56 -19.21 10.50
N GLN A 270 -2.39 -19.53 11.06
CA GLN A 270 -1.32 -20.21 10.34
C GLN A 270 -1.73 -21.61 9.86
N ARG A 271 -2.46 -22.38 10.70
CA ARG A 271 -2.99 -23.71 10.33
C ARG A 271 -4.00 -23.61 9.18
N GLU A 272 -4.93 -22.65 9.21
CA GLU A 272 -5.91 -22.49 8.12
C GLU A 272 -5.26 -21.91 6.83
N ILE A 273 -4.28 -21.00 6.94
CA ILE A 273 -3.50 -20.54 5.78
C ILE A 273 -2.78 -21.71 5.11
N GLN A 274 -2.09 -22.57 5.87
CA GLN A 274 -1.42 -23.75 5.31
C GLN A 274 -2.41 -24.69 4.62
N ARG A 275 -3.57 -24.95 5.24
CA ARG A 275 -4.65 -25.75 4.65
C ARG A 275 -5.19 -25.17 3.34
N LEU A 276 -5.33 -23.85 3.25
CA LEU A 276 -5.76 -23.16 2.03
C LEU A 276 -4.69 -23.22 0.93
N VAL A 277 -3.40 -23.15 1.29
CA VAL A 277 -2.28 -23.39 0.38
C VAL A 277 -2.31 -24.82 -0.16
N ASP A 278 -2.44 -25.83 0.71
CA ASP A 278 -2.52 -27.25 0.31
C ASP A 278 -3.71 -27.52 -0.62
N LEU A 279 -4.87 -26.91 -0.34
CA LEU A 279 -6.06 -26.98 -1.19
C LEU A 279 -5.83 -26.33 -2.55
N LEU A 280 -5.22 -25.14 -2.60
CA LEU A 280 -4.91 -24.44 -3.85
C LEU A 280 -3.90 -25.24 -4.69
N ASP A 281 -2.91 -25.85 -4.06
CA ASP A 281 -1.89 -26.65 -4.73
C ASP A 281 -2.48 -27.92 -5.35
N THR A 282 -3.40 -28.61 -4.65
CA THR A 282 -4.14 -29.76 -5.21
C THR A 282 -5.11 -29.38 -6.33
N ALA A 283 -5.73 -28.19 -6.26
CA ALA A 283 -6.58 -27.68 -7.34
C ALA A 283 -5.75 -27.33 -8.58
N SER A 284 -4.64 -26.60 -8.41
CA SER A 284 -3.70 -26.22 -9.45
C SER A 284 -3.13 -27.45 -10.19
N ARG A 285 -2.73 -28.50 -9.46
CA ARG A 285 -2.27 -29.76 -10.07
C ARG A 285 -3.35 -30.44 -10.92
N ARG A 286 -4.60 -30.52 -10.44
CA ARG A 286 -5.73 -31.08 -11.23
C ARG A 286 -6.03 -30.27 -12.49
N GLU A 287 -5.91 -28.94 -12.41
CA GLU A 287 -6.08 -28.06 -13.57
C GLU A 287 -4.94 -28.27 -14.58
N GLN A 288 -3.69 -28.35 -14.12
CA GLN A 288 -2.52 -28.67 -14.97
C GLN A 288 -2.64 -30.06 -15.63
N GLU A 289 -3.08 -31.08 -14.90
CA GLU A 289 -3.36 -32.43 -15.43
C GLU A 289 -4.45 -32.38 -16.51
N THR A 290 -5.51 -31.60 -16.27
CA THR A 290 -6.63 -31.40 -17.20
C THR A 290 -6.21 -30.64 -18.45
N ILE A 291 -5.42 -29.57 -18.32
CA ILE A 291 -4.84 -28.83 -19.45
C ILE A 291 -3.91 -29.73 -20.26
N ALA A 292 -3.02 -30.48 -19.61
CA ALA A 292 -2.12 -31.42 -20.28
C ALA A 292 -2.89 -32.54 -21.00
N HIS A 293 -4.03 -32.98 -20.47
CA HIS A 293 -4.91 -33.93 -21.18
C HIS A 293 -5.54 -33.32 -22.43
N HIS A 294 -6.07 -32.10 -22.35
CA HIS A 294 -6.63 -31.41 -23.52
C HIS A 294 -5.58 -31.11 -24.59
N ILE A 295 -4.35 -30.73 -24.20
CA ILE A 295 -3.23 -30.54 -25.14
C ILE A 295 -2.98 -31.83 -25.93
N ARG A 296 -2.86 -32.99 -25.27
CA ARG A 296 -2.70 -34.28 -25.96
C ARG A 296 -3.84 -34.59 -26.93
N LEU A 297 -5.08 -34.34 -26.53
CA LEU A 297 -6.25 -34.53 -27.42
C LEU A 297 -6.22 -33.60 -28.64
N ILE A 298 -5.73 -32.36 -28.48
CA ILE A 298 -5.55 -31.41 -29.58
C ILE A 298 -4.41 -31.85 -30.51
N GLU A 299 -3.31 -32.36 -29.98
CA GLU A 299 -2.18 -32.92 -30.77
C GLU A 299 -2.62 -34.16 -31.58
N GLU A 300 -3.37 -35.08 -30.96
CA GLU A 300 -3.97 -36.21 -31.66
C GLU A 300 -5.02 -35.78 -32.71
N ALA A 301 -5.76 -34.67 -32.48
CA ALA A 301 -6.70 -34.13 -33.46
C ALA A 301 -5.96 -33.49 -34.65
N ALA A 302 -4.93 -32.68 -34.38
CA ALA A 302 -4.11 -32.03 -35.40
C ALA A 302 -3.37 -33.04 -36.29
N THR A 303 -2.82 -34.11 -35.72
CA THR A 303 -2.18 -35.19 -36.48
C THR A 303 -3.17 -35.98 -37.34
N ARG A 304 -4.41 -36.23 -36.85
CA ARG A 304 -5.50 -36.80 -37.66
C ARG A 304 -5.90 -35.89 -38.82
N VAL A 305 -6.03 -34.58 -38.58
CA VAL A 305 -6.36 -33.59 -39.62
C VAL A 305 -5.24 -33.49 -40.67
N ALA A 306 -3.96 -33.53 -40.27
CA ALA A 306 -2.83 -33.55 -41.19
C ALA A 306 -2.85 -34.79 -42.10
N ALA A 307 -3.06 -35.98 -41.53
CA ALA A 307 -3.19 -37.22 -42.32
C ALA A 307 -4.38 -37.22 -43.28
N GLN A 308 -5.50 -36.60 -42.89
CA GLN A 308 -6.65 -36.39 -43.78
C GLN A 308 -6.35 -35.37 -44.90
N HIS A 309 -5.55 -34.34 -44.62
CA HIS A 309 -5.14 -33.34 -45.61
C HIS A 309 -4.21 -33.95 -46.68
N ASP A 310 -3.22 -34.75 -46.26
CA ASP A 310 -2.34 -35.49 -47.18
C ASP A 310 -3.12 -36.43 -48.11
N GLU A 311 -4.15 -37.10 -47.58
CA GLU A 311 -5.01 -37.99 -48.38
C GLU A 311 -5.92 -37.20 -49.36
N ILE A 312 -6.42 -36.02 -48.95
CA ILE A 312 -7.13 -35.11 -49.86
C ILE A 312 -6.21 -34.65 -51.01
N LEU A 313 -4.95 -34.31 -50.72
CA LEU A 313 -3.97 -33.92 -51.74
C LEU A 313 -3.68 -35.07 -52.74
N ARG A 314 -3.58 -36.31 -52.26
CA ARG A 314 -3.44 -37.51 -53.13
C ARG A 314 -4.66 -37.71 -54.03
N LEU A 315 -5.86 -37.59 -53.47
CA LEU A 315 -7.12 -37.72 -54.22
C LEU A 315 -7.27 -36.62 -55.28
N GLN A 316 -6.83 -35.39 -54.98
CA GLN A 316 -6.78 -34.29 -55.94
C GLN A 316 -5.78 -34.57 -57.09
N ALA A 317 -4.60 -35.13 -56.79
CA ALA A 317 -3.62 -35.50 -57.81
C ALA A 317 -4.14 -36.60 -58.75
N SER A 318 -4.74 -37.66 -58.20
CA SER A 318 -5.34 -38.75 -59.00
C SER A 318 -6.54 -38.27 -59.84
N LEU A 319 -7.34 -37.33 -59.32
CA LEU A 319 -8.42 -36.70 -60.08
C LEU A 319 -7.89 -35.83 -61.23
N ALA A 320 -6.75 -35.16 -61.07
CA ALA A 320 -6.10 -34.40 -62.16
C ALA A 320 -5.63 -35.34 -63.29
N GLU A 321 -4.94 -36.43 -62.94
CA GLU A 321 -4.49 -37.47 -63.88
C GLU A 321 -5.67 -38.10 -64.66
N SER A 322 -6.77 -38.40 -63.97
CA SER A 322 -7.99 -38.93 -64.61
C SER A 322 -8.65 -37.94 -65.56
N ASN A 323 -8.61 -36.63 -65.28
CA ASN A 323 -9.14 -35.59 -66.16
C ASN A 323 -8.28 -35.40 -67.43
N ASP A 324 -6.96 -35.52 -67.31
CA ASP A 324 -6.04 -35.40 -68.45
C ASP A 324 -6.23 -36.57 -69.43
N LEU A 325 -6.35 -37.80 -68.91
CA LEU A 325 -6.70 -38.99 -69.69
C LEU A 325 -8.06 -38.85 -70.41
N ALA A 326 -9.04 -38.19 -69.75
CA ALA A 326 -10.35 -37.90 -70.33
C ALA A 326 -10.30 -36.78 -71.40
N ALA A 327 -9.28 -35.91 -71.38
CA ALA A 327 -9.01 -35.00 -72.49
C ALA A 327 -8.45 -35.76 -73.69
N THR A 328 -7.45 -36.63 -73.49
CA THR A 328 -6.85 -37.42 -74.59
C THR A 328 -7.89 -38.27 -75.35
N GLN A 329 -8.88 -38.83 -74.65
CA GLN A 329 -9.97 -39.59 -75.28
C GLN A 329 -10.89 -38.73 -76.17
N ARG A 330 -11.07 -37.43 -75.85
CA ARG A 330 -11.87 -36.50 -76.68
C ARG A 330 -11.15 -36.14 -77.98
N ASP A 331 -9.83 -36.00 -77.94
CA ASP A 331 -9.04 -35.71 -79.15
C ASP A 331 -9.06 -36.91 -80.12
N VAL A 332 -8.86 -38.13 -79.60
CA VAL A 332 -8.95 -39.37 -80.40
C VAL A 332 -10.33 -39.56 -81.02
N THR A 333 -11.42 -39.33 -80.25
CA THR A 333 -12.79 -39.44 -80.79
C THR A 333 -13.15 -38.31 -81.77
N THR A 334 -12.48 -37.15 -81.68
CA THR A 334 -12.61 -36.08 -82.68
C THR A 334 -11.91 -36.47 -83.99
N TYR A 335 -10.71 -37.04 -83.92
CA TYR A 335 -9.94 -37.47 -85.09
C TYR A 335 -10.68 -38.53 -85.93
N LEU A 336 -11.16 -39.59 -85.28
CA LEU A 336 -11.92 -40.68 -85.93
C LEU A 336 -13.20 -40.20 -86.64
N ARG A 337 -13.77 -39.08 -86.19
CA ARG A 337 -14.99 -38.48 -86.77
C ARG A 337 -14.73 -37.77 -88.09
N ILE A 338 -13.49 -37.33 -88.34
CA ILE A 338 -13.07 -36.69 -89.58
C ILE A 338 -12.84 -37.76 -90.66
N ASP A 339 -12.13 -38.85 -90.32
CA ASP A 339 -11.87 -39.96 -91.24
C ASP A 339 -13.14 -40.66 -91.72
N LEU A 340 -14.14 -40.82 -90.84
CA LEU A 340 -15.43 -41.41 -91.21
C LEU A 340 -16.12 -40.60 -92.33
N LYS A 341 -16.15 -39.26 -92.20
CA LYS A 341 -16.77 -38.38 -93.20
C LYS A 341 -16.04 -38.42 -94.55
N ASN A 342 -14.71 -38.47 -94.52
CA ASN A 342 -13.87 -38.61 -95.71
C ASN A 342 -14.12 -39.94 -96.46
N ALA A 343 -14.65 -40.97 -95.79
CA ALA A 343 -15.06 -42.22 -96.43
C ALA A 343 -16.45 -42.12 -97.09
N GLU A 344 -17.40 -41.42 -96.46
CA GLU A 344 -18.77 -41.23 -96.96
C GLU A 344 -18.80 -40.46 -98.29
N ASP A 345 -18.04 -39.36 -98.41
CA ASP A 345 -17.97 -38.55 -99.64
C ASP A 345 -17.41 -39.35 -100.84
N ARG A 346 -16.51 -40.31 -100.58
CA ARG A 346 -15.95 -41.19 -101.62
C ARG A 346 -16.96 -42.23 -102.13
N ILE A 347 -17.90 -42.67 -101.29
CA ILE A 347 -18.94 -43.64 -101.68
C ILE A 347 -19.95 -42.96 -102.63
N ASN A 348 -20.46 -41.77 -102.26
CA ASN A 348 -21.40 -40.99 -103.06
C ASN A 348 -20.90 -40.72 -104.50
N THR A 349 -19.59 -40.52 -104.65
CA THR A 349 -18.96 -40.27 -105.96
C THR A 349 -19.05 -41.49 -106.89
N ILE A 350 -18.94 -42.72 -106.36
CA ILE A 350 -18.97 -43.96 -107.16
C ILE A 350 -20.40 -44.29 -107.62
N GLU A 351 -21.42 -44.00 -106.81
CA GLU A 351 -22.82 -44.29 -107.16
C GLU A 351 -23.34 -43.46 -108.35
N THR A 352 -22.85 -42.22 -108.49
CA THR A 352 -23.24 -41.35 -109.61
C THR A 352 -22.67 -41.82 -110.96
N GLU A 353 -21.43 -42.32 -110.98
CA GLU A 353 -20.82 -42.91 -112.19
C GLU A 353 -21.54 -44.20 -112.62
N ALA A 354 -21.85 -45.08 -111.67
CA ALA A 354 -22.56 -46.33 -111.91
C ALA A 354 -23.96 -46.10 -112.53
N LYS A 355 -24.64 -45.02 -112.14
CA LYS A 355 -25.93 -44.61 -112.71
C LYS A 355 -25.79 -44.19 -114.18
N HIS A 356 -24.82 -43.35 -114.50
CA HIS A 356 -24.63 -42.81 -115.86
C HIS A 356 -24.25 -43.88 -116.91
N LEU A 357 -23.61 -44.98 -116.49
CA LEU A 357 -23.35 -46.16 -117.34
C LEU A 357 -24.63 -46.97 -117.64
N LYS A 358 -25.55 -47.05 -116.68
CA LYS A 358 -26.76 -47.88 -116.76
C LYS A 358 -27.74 -47.38 -117.83
N ASP A 359 -27.90 -46.07 -117.94
CA ASP A 359 -28.83 -45.45 -118.90
C ASP A 359 -28.36 -45.59 -120.36
N ARG A 360 -27.05 -45.51 -120.61
CA ARG A 360 -26.44 -45.75 -121.93
C ARG A 360 -26.72 -47.15 -122.48
N ILE A 361 -26.79 -48.17 -121.61
CA ILE A 361 -27.06 -49.56 -122.01
C ILE A 361 -28.53 -49.77 -122.41
N ASN A 362 -29.46 -49.00 -121.83
CA ASN A 362 -30.88 -49.09 -122.15
C ASN A 362 -31.23 -48.45 -123.49
N ALA A 363 -30.54 -47.36 -123.87
CA ALA A 363 -30.73 -46.69 -125.17
C ALA A 363 -30.48 -47.65 -126.36
N PHE A 364 -29.33 -48.31 -126.41
CA PHE A 364 -29.01 -49.24 -127.51
C PHE A 364 -29.94 -50.46 -127.61
N ARG A 365 -30.67 -50.81 -126.54
CA ARG A 365 -31.63 -51.93 -126.53
C ARG A 365 -33.01 -51.59 -127.10
N SER A 366 -33.40 -50.32 -127.19
CA SER A 366 -34.68 -49.93 -127.79
C SER A 366 -34.59 -49.87 -129.32
N GLU A 367 -33.46 -49.38 -129.85
CA GLU A 367 -33.29 -49.03 -131.25
C GLU A 367 -33.30 -50.23 -132.20
N ALA A 368 -32.50 -51.27 -131.92
CA ALA A 368 -32.41 -52.46 -132.77
C ALA A 368 -33.69 -53.33 -132.78
N LYS A 369 -34.50 -53.27 -131.71
CA LYS A 369 -35.81 -53.96 -131.64
C LYS A 369 -36.81 -53.42 -132.66
N SER A 370 -36.63 -52.17 -133.12
CA SER A 370 -37.48 -51.52 -134.12
C SER A 370 -37.37 -52.17 -135.50
N LEU A 371 -36.16 -52.50 -135.97
CA LEU A 371 -35.93 -53.03 -137.32
C LEU A 371 -36.52 -54.44 -137.51
N HIS A 372 -36.52 -55.27 -136.48
CA HIS A 372 -36.97 -56.67 -136.58
C HIS A 372 -38.49 -56.80 -136.82
N VAL A 373 -39.28 -55.80 -136.40
CA VAL A 373 -40.75 -55.84 -136.49
C VAL A 373 -41.28 -55.47 -137.88
N GLN A 374 -40.56 -54.63 -138.65
CA GLN A 374 -41.07 -54.15 -139.94
C GLN A 374 -41.05 -55.20 -141.06
N ILE A 375 -40.17 -56.21 -140.96
CA ILE A 375 -40.01 -57.25 -141.99
C ILE A 375 -41.14 -58.29 -141.89
N ALA A 376 -41.46 -58.76 -140.67
CA ALA A 376 -42.45 -59.82 -140.45
C ALA A 376 -43.91 -59.43 -140.78
N PHE A 377 -44.22 -58.14 -140.97
CA PHE A 377 -45.60 -57.67 -141.14
C PHE A 377 -46.14 -57.73 -142.58
N ARG A 378 -45.30 -58.02 -143.60
CA ARG A 378 -45.75 -58.06 -145.00
C ARG A 378 -46.27 -59.43 -145.46
N ASP A 379 -45.76 -60.53 -144.92
CA ASP A 379 -46.05 -61.87 -145.47
C ASP A 379 -47.43 -62.43 -145.08
N ASN A 380 -48.07 -61.91 -144.02
CA ASN A 380 -49.33 -62.46 -143.50
C ASN A 380 -50.60 -61.72 -144.00
N LYS A 381 -50.50 -60.85 -145.02
CA LYS A 381 -51.64 -60.06 -145.55
C LYS A 381 -52.23 -60.62 -146.86
N ILE A 382 -52.27 -61.95 -147.00
CA ILE A 382 -52.83 -62.63 -148.18
C ILE A 382 -54.18 -63.35 -147.87
N GLY A 383 -54.44 -63.77 -146.63
CA GLY A 383 -55.49 -64.78 -146.35
C GLY A 383 -56.94 -64.33 -146.16
N TRP A 384 -57.22 -63.06 -145.85
CA TRP A 384 -58.45 -62.70 -145.10
C TRP A 384 -59.59 -61.95 -145.85
N LEU A 385 -59.50 -61.75 -147.16
CA LEU A 385 -60.55 -61.02 -147.93
C LEU A 385 -61.29 -61.89 -148.98
N THR A 386 -61.24 -63.20 -148.83
CA THR A 386 -61.78 -64.17 -149.81
C THR A 386 -63.14 -64.79 -149.45
N LEU A 387 -63.70 -64.52 -148.25
CA LEU A 387 -64.78 -65.34 -147.69
C LEU A 387 -66.13 -64.65 -147.42
N ASP A 388 -66.26 -63.32 -147.54
CA ASP A 388 -67.51 -62.60 -147.15
C ASP A 388 -68.18 -61.78 -148.27
N ARG A 389 -68.03 -62.20 -149.54
CA ARG A 389 -68.82 -61.64 -150.66
C ARG A 389 -69.79 -62.62 -151.33
N GLU A 390 -69.74 -63.91 -151.01
CA GLU A 390 -70.80 -64.86 -151.37
C GLU A 390 -72.18 -64.42 -150.83
N ARG A 391 -72.19 -63.75 -149.67
CA ARG A 391 -73.40 -63.16 -149.07
C ARG A 391 -74.05 -62.04 -149.89
N PHE A 392 -73.37 -61.43 -150.87
CA PHE A 392 -73.95 -60.38 -151.72
C PHE A 392 -74.46 -60.89 -153.09
N LYS A 393 -74.68 -62.21 -153.26
CA LYS A 393 -75.38 -62.77 -154.42
C LYS A 393 -76.91 -62.64 -154.35
N ALA A 394 -77.50 -62.48 -153.17
CA ALA A 394 -78.94 -62.67 -152.95
C ALA A 394 -79.85 -61.49 -153.34
N ALA A 395 -79.35 -60.25 -153.44
CA ALA A 395 -80.20 -59.06 -153.49
C ALA A 395 -80.52 -58.52 -154.90
N HIS A 396 -79.68 -58.75 -155.91
CA HIS A 396 -79.80 -58.07 -157.21
C HIS A 396 -80.68 -58.81 -158.24
N ALA A 397 -81.15 -60.02 -157.93
CA ALA A 397 -82.06 -60.77 -158.82
C ALA A 397 -83.44 -60.09 -158.98
N THR A 398 -83.86 -59.32 -157.97
CA THR A 398 -85.25 -58.85 -157.80
C THR A 398 -85.55 -57.51 -158.50
N ILE A 399 -84.54 -56.74 -158.91
CA ILE A 399 -84.71 -55.33 -159.32
C ILE A 399 -84.76 -55.13 -160.86
N VAL A 400 -84.17 -56.03 -161.65
CA VAL A 400 -83.95 -55.81 -163.11
C VAL A 400 -84.82 -56.73 -164.01
N GLN A 401 -85.74 -57.52 -163.44
CA GLN A 401 -86.77 -58.23 -164.22
C GLN A 401 -88.00 -57.35 -164.57
N SER A 402 -87.96 -56.04 -164.29
CA SER A 402 -89.05 -55.09 -164.56
C SER A 402 -89.35 -54.92 -166.07
N PRO A 403 -90.64 -54.83 -166.48
CA PRO A 403 -91.03 -54.58 -167.87
C PRO A 403 -90.40 -53.33 -168.51
N ILE A 404 -90.11 -52.29 -167.71
CA ILE A 404 -89.49 -51.03 -168.18
C ILE A 404 -88.06 -51.25 -168.69
N TRP A 405 -87.31 -52.21 -168.16
CA TRP A 405 -85.89 -52.39 -168.48
C TRP A 405 -85.62 -53.05 -169.84
N ARG A 406 -86.66 -53.54 -170.53
CA ARG A 406 -86.52 -54.22 -171.83
C ARG A 406 -86.46 -53.28 -173.04
N LEU A 407 -86.68 -51.97 -172.85
CA LEU A 407 -86.80 -50.98 -173.93
C LEU A 407 -85.51 -50.20 -174.27
N THR A 408 -84.52 -50.14 -173.38
CA THR A 408 -83.31 -49.30 -173.53
C THR A 408 -82.06 -50.08 -174.01
N ARG A 409 -82.27 -51.23 -174.66
CA ARG A 409 -81.19 -52.17 -175.04
C ARG A 409 -80.13 -51.66 -176.05
N PRO A 410 -80.35 -50.63 -176.89
CA PRO A 410 -79.35 -50.18 -177.87
C PRO A 410 -78.83 -48.74 -177.64
N LEU A 411 -77.94 -48.55 -176.65
CA LEU A 411 -77.07 -47.37 -176.52
C LEU A 411 -75.90 -47.66 -175.55
N GLN A 412 -74.90 -46.78 -175.48
CA GLN A 412 -73.70 -46.88 -174.63
C GLN A 412 -72.77 -48.06 -174.97
N SER A 413 -72.09 -47.93 -176.10
CA SER A 413 -71.10 -48.86 -176.62
C SER A 413 -69.66 -48.32 -176.57
N LYS A 414 -68.70 -49.26 -176.44
CA LYS A 414 -67.44 -49.31 -177.22
C LYS A 414 -66.27 -48.33 -176.95
N ASP A 415 -65.09 -48.97 -177.02
CA ASP A 415 -63.82 -48.57 -177.66
C ASP A 415 -62.89 -47.48 -177.05
N ALA A 416 -61.59 -47.74 -177.28
CA ALA A 416 -60.45 -46.82 -177.45
C ALA A 416 -59.56 -46.35 -176.25
N ARG A 417 -58.26 -46.67 -176.39
CA ARG A 417 -57.06 -45.87 -175.98
C ARG A 417 -56.73 -45.76 -174.46
N ALA A 418 -55.55 -45.26 -174.04
CA ALA A 418 -54.16 -45.43 -174.52
C ALA A 418 -53.14 -44.82 -173.53
N ALA A 419 -51.91 -45.36 -173.52
CA ALA A 419 -50.59 -44.69 -173.41
C ALA A 419 -50.24 -43.56 -172.38
N THR A 420 -48.93 -43.56 -172.04
CA THR A 420 -48.02 -42.40 -171.78
C THR A 420 -47.89 -41.70 -170.41
N ARG A 421 -46.60 -41.50 -170.03
CA ARG A 421 -45.96 -40.38 -169.29
C ARG A 421 -46.16 -40.26 -167.76
N ALA A 422 -45.29 -39.58 -166.99
CA ALA A 422 -43.83 -39.28 -167.07
C ALA A 422 -43.33 -38.45 -165.85
N ARG A 423 -42.00 -38.43 -165.60
CA ARG A 423 -41.21 -37.39 -164.84
C ARG A 423 -41.49 -37.23 -163.32
N ALA A 424 -40.66 -36.58 -162.49
CA ALA A 424 -39.19 -36.33 -162.45
C ALA A 424 -38.78 -35.60 -161.14
N LEU A 425 -37.46 -35.50 -160.85
CA LEU A 425 -36.80 -34.62 -159.83
C LEU A 425 -37.15 -34.91 -158.35
N GLY A 426 -36.41 -34.47 -157.32
CA GLY A 426 -35.10 -33.79 -157.19
C GLY A 426 -34.62 -33.89 -155.71
N GLN A 427 -33.34 -34.06 -155.39
CA GLN A 427 -32.29 -33.03 -155.18
C GLN A 427 -32.25 -32.41 -153.75
N LEU A 428 -31.03 -32.09 -153.27
CA LEU A 428 -30.62 -31.10 -152.22
C LEU A 428 -30.12 -31.54 -150.83
N MET A 429 -29.04 -30.82 -150.47
CA MET A 429 -28.31 -30.55 -149.20
C MET A 429 -29.04 -29.41 -148.42
N PRO A 430 -28.76 -29.04 -147.12
CA PRO A 430 -27.46 -28.48 -146.71
C PRO A 430 -26.98 -28.56 -145.22
N GLN A 431 -25.80 -27.95 -145.05
CA GLN A 431 -25.05 -27.43 -143.90
C GLN A 431 -25.85 -26.82 -142.72
N ASP A 432 -25.27 -26.73 -141.50
CA ASP A 432 -24.74 -25.45 -140.95
C ASP A 432 -23.92 -25.52 -139.62
N ARG A 433 -23.31 -24.37 -139.21
CA ARG A 433 -22.55 -24.04 -137.95
C ARG A 433 -23.40 -23.09 -137.02
N PRO A 434 -22.97 -22.32 -135.95
CA PRO A 434 -21.69 -22.06 -135.20
C PRO A 434 -21.73 -22.57 -133.71
N VAL A 435 -20.80 -22.36 -132.73
CA VAL A 435 -19.57 -21.55 -132.45
C VAL A 435 -19.70 -20.25 -131.58
N LEU A 436 -18.78 -20.06 -130.60
CA LEU A 436 -18.60 -18.95 -129.59
C LEU A 436 -19.60 -18.92 -128.38
N ALA A 437 -19.36 -18.34 -127.18
CA ALA A 437 -18.30 -17.46 -126.58
C ALA A 437 -18.21 -17.67 -125.01
N THR A 438 -17.05 -17.71 -124.31
CA THR A 438 -16.23 -16.66 -123.61
C THR A 438 -16.51 -16.33 -122.11
N THR A 439 -15.42 -16.02 -121.36
CA THR A 439 -15.28 -15.08 -120.17
C THR A 439 -16.00 -15.38 -118.83
N SER A 440 -15.48 -14.98 -117.64
CA SER A 440 -14.13 -14.51 -117.21
C SER A 440 -13.92 -14.64 -115.67
N GLU A 441 -12.70 -14.31 -115.20
CA GLU A 441 -12.29 -13.67 -113.91
C GLU A 441 -12.95 -14.04 -112.55
N ALA A 442 -12.31 -14.14 -111.37
CA ALA A 442 -10.97 -13.88 -110.79
C ALA A 442 -11.10 -12.98 -109.54
N SER A 443 -10.39 -13.31 -108.45
CA SER A 443 -10.10 -12.45 -107.28
C SER A 443 -8.96 -13.06 -106.44
N GLN A 444 -8.27 -12.26 -105.62
CA GLN A 444 -6.92 -12.53 -105.09
C GLN A 444 -6.80 -12.67 -103.55
N PRO A 445 -5.64 -13.15 -103.03
CA PRO A 445 -5.36 -13.36 -101.60
C PRO A 445 -4.48 -12.26 -100.94
N GLY A 446 -4.35 -12.33 -99.62
CA GLY A 446 -3.43 -11.56 -98.74
C GLY A 446 -3.94 -11.57 -97.28
N GLU A 447 -3.17 -11.25 -96.23
CA GLU A 447 -1.71 -11.11 -96.06
C GLU A 447 -1.35 -11.18 -94.54
N LEU A 448 -0.06 -11.11 -94.18
CA LEU A 448 0.49 -10.98 -92.80
C LEU A 448 0.88 -9.48 -92.53
N PRO A 449 1.45 -9.03 -91.37
CA PRO A 449 1.92 -9.72 -90.14
C PRO A 449 1.25 -9.14 -88.84
N GLU A 450 1.81 -8.68 -87.69
CA GLU A 450 3.19 -8.49 -87.16
C GLU A 450 3.28 -8.32 -85.59
N THR A 451 4.32 -7.61 -85.14
CA THR A 451 4.84 -7.10 -83.83
C THR A 451 3.88 -6.56 -82.73
N ALA A 452 4.32 -6.21 -81.50
CA ALA A 452 5.45 -6.63 -80.61
C ALA A 452 5.41 -5.90 -79.23
N SER A 453 6.40 -6.20 -78.37
CA SER A 453 6.96 -5.39 -77.27
C SER A 453 6.24 -5.29 -75.91
N TRP A 454 6.85 -5.98 -74.95
CA TRP A 454 7.01 -5.65 -73.52
C TRP A 454 7.28 -4.16 -73.22
N ILE A 455 6.88 -3.65 -72.02
CA ILE A 455 7.65 -2.80 -71.04
C ILE A 455 6.79 -1.94 -70.07
N GLN A 456 6.93 -2.23 -68.75
CA GLN A 456 6.93 -1.36 -67.53
C GLN A 456 5.84 -0.29 -67.19
N ARG A 457 5.80 0.01 -65.87
CA ARG A 457 5.17 1.16 -65.13
C ARG A 457 3.65 1.03 -64.92
N ARG A 458 3.06 1.25 -63.73
CA ARG A 458 3.49 1.70 -62.37
C ARG A 458 3.00 0.65 -61.33
N LEU A 459 3.70 0.33 -60.24
CA LEU A 459 3.97 1.12 -59.02
C LEU A 459 2.72 1.63 -58.27
N TRP A 460 2.42 0.95 -57.15
CA TRP A 460 1.85 1.42 -55.86
C TRP A 460 0.87 2.62 -55.84
N ALA A 461 -0.33 2.43 -55.26
CA ALA A 461 -0.62 2.83 -53.87
C ALA A 461 -2.13 2.79 -53.54
N ALA A 462 -2.56 1.78 -52.79
CA ALA A 462 -3.74 1.76 -51.89
C ALA A 462 -3.61 0.54 -50.98
#